data_AF-A0A1V1PP19-F1
#
_entry.id   AF-A0A1V1PP19-F1
#
_cell.length_a   1.000
_cell.length_b   1.000
_cell.length_c   1.000
_cell.angle_alpha   90.00
_cell.angle_beta   90.00
_cell.angle_gamma   90.00
#
_symmetry.space_group_name_H-M   'P 1'
#
loop_
_entity.id
_entity.type
_entity.pdbx_description
1 polymer ?
#
loop_
_entity_poly.entity_id
_entity_poly.type
_entity_poly.pdbx_seq_one_letter_code
_entity_poly.pdbx_strand_id
1 'polypeptide(L)'
;MRRFSLIALLALAACATSAESGPSLRYADAASRGAFASLLAGRPNQAQVDRTTQTWSEALGDSFACSVPMREVLNAGLVGALEIGAMNAAASGGGEREVREGVGRYVATLASLAMQRREPASRERCEALSAWAPRIAGEGREAVERARRNGLMEDDYGLLLGLLAQ
;
A
#
# COMPACT_ATOMS: atom_id res chain seq x y z
N MET A 1 -21.68 -0.49 42.03
CA MET A 1 -20.38 -0.79 41.39
C MET A 1 -20.50 -1.44 40.00
N ARG A 2 -21.53 -2.27 39.70
CA ARG A 2 -21.68 -2.96 38.40
C ARG A 2 -22.00 -2.07 37.17
N ARG A 3 -22.45 -0.83 37.36
CA ARG A 3 -22.84 0.09 36.26
C ARG A 3 -21.68 0.92 35.71
N PHE A 4 -20.61 1.12 36.48
CA PHE A 4 -19.45 1.89 36.03
C PHE A 4 -18.52 1.08 35.10
N SER A 5 -18.53 -0.25 35.22
CA SER A 5 -17.73 -1.13 34.35
C SER A 5 -18.25 -1.19 32.90
N LEU A 6 -19.55 -0.96 32.67
CA LEU A 6 -20.13 -0.99 31.32
C LEU A 6 -19.80 0.26 30.49
N ILE A 7 -19.62 1.42 31.15
CA ILE A 7 -19.27 2.68 30.46
C ILE A 7 -17.81 2.65 29.99
N ALA A 8 -16.91 2.04 30.77
CA ALA A 8 -15.51 1.89 30.38
C ALA A 8 -15.33 1.00 29.14
N LEU A 9 -16.12 -0.09 29.01
CA LEU A 9 -16.08 -0.97 27.85
C LEU A 9 -16.59 -0.32 26.55
N LEU A 10 -17.57 0.59 26.64
CA LEU A 10 -18.06 1.36 25.49
C LEU A 10 -17.05 2.42 25.02
N ALA A 11 -16.28 3.02 25.95
CA ALA A 11 -15.23 3.97 25.59
C ALA A 11 -14.02 3.30 24.89
N LEU A 12 -13.72 2.04 25.24
CA LEU A 12 -12.65 1.25 24.59
C LEU A 12 -13.05 0.71 23.20
N ALA A 13 -14.34 0.51 22.93
CA ALA A 13 -14.82 0.11 21.59
C ALA A 13 -14.80 1.25 20.56
N ALA A 14 -14.82 2.51 21.00
CA ALA A 14 -14.79 3.68 20.11
C ALA A 14 -13.40 3.96 19.52
N CYS A 15 -12.32 3.46 20.14
CA CYS A 15 -10.94 3.60 19.63
C CYS A 15 -10.47 2.40 18.79
N ALA A 16 -11.32 1.40 18.55
CA ALA A 16 -10.95 0.18 17.85
C ALA A 16 -11.32 0.16 16.35
N THR A 17 -12.00 1.21 15.84
CA THR A 17 -12.46 1.22 14.45
C THR A 17 -12.30 2.59 13.78
N SER A 18 -11.13 3.20 13.90
CA SER A 18 -10.59 3.84 12.69
C SER A 18 -10.09 2.69 11.82
N ALA A 19 -10.99 2.08 11.05
CA ALA A 19 -10.54 1.26 9.93
C ALA A 19 -9.57 2.15 9.14
N GLU A 20 -8.28 1.82 9.16
CA GLU A 20 -7.32 2.50 8.29
C GLU A 20 -7.95 2.48 6.90
N SER A 21 -8.23 3.67 6.35
CA SER A 21 -9.17 3.86 5.25
C SER A 21 -8.66 3.37 3.90
N GLY A 22 -7.69 2.46 3.90
CA GLY A 22 -7.09 1.81 2.76
C GLY A 22 -5.89 0.96 3.22
N PRO A 23 -5.29 0.20 2.29
CA PRO A 23 -4.10 -0.58 2.58
C PRO A 23 -2.92 0.30 2.99
N SER A 24 -1.99 -0.30 3.72
CA SER A 24 -0.79 0.33 4.27
C SER A 24 0.50 -0.27 3.72
N LEU A 25 1.60 0.46 3.92
CA LEU A 25 2.96 0.02 3.60
C LEU A 25 3.52 -0.82 4.75
N ARG A 26 3.93 -2.05 4.47
CA ARG A 26 4.54 -2.93 5.46
C ARG A 26 5.85 -3.51 4.95
N TYR A 27 5.79 -4.19 3.81
CA TYR A 27 6.95 -4.82 3.21
C TYR A 27 7.88 -3.82 2.56
N ALA A 28 7.35 -2.80 1.88
CA ALA A 28 8.20 -1.75 1.31
C ALA A 28 8.78 -0.83 2.40
N ASP A 29 8.06 -0.54 3.50
CA ASP A 29 8.66 0.17 4.64
C ASP A 29 9.77 -0.67 5.30
N ALA A 30 9.54 -1.96 5.51
CA ALA A 30 10.57 -2.87 6.01
C ALA A 30 11.79 -2.94 5.09
N ALA A 31 11.57 -3.08 3.77
CA ALA A 31 12.64 -3.08 2.77
C ALA A 31 13.45 -1.78 2.81
N SER A 32 12.79 -0.62 2.99
CA SER A 32 13.48 0.67 3.09
C SER A 32 14.41 0.81 4.30
N ARG A 33 14.20 -0.02 5.34
CA ARG A 33 15.01 -0.05 6.57
C ARG A 33 16.14 -1.08 6.51
N GLY A 34 16.20 -1.90 5.45
CA GLY A 34 17.25 -2.88 5.21
C GLY A 34 16.90 -4.31 5.61
N ALA A 35 17.85 -5.23 5.35
CA ALA A 35 17.62 -6.67 5.40
C ALA A 35 17.06 -7.19 6.73
N PHE A 36 17.50 -6.63 7.87
CA PHE A 36 17.01 -7.04 9.18
C PHE A 36 15.51 -6.73 9.38
N ALA A 37 15.06 -5.56 8.94
CA ALA A 37 13.65 -5.20 8.99
C ALA A 37 12.82 -6.05 8.03
N SER A 38 13.33 -6.35 6.83
CA SER A 38 12.69 -7.27 5.88
C SER A 38 12.52 -8.68 6.46
N LEU A 39 13.50 -9.18 7.22
CA LEU A 39 13.38 -10.47 7.91
C LEU A 39 12.25 -10.45 8.96
N LEU A 40 12.13 -9.37 9.74
CA LEU A 40 11.07 -9.20 10.73
C LEU A 40 9.68 -9.03 10.11
N ALA A 41 9.58 -8.52 8.88
CA ALA A 41 8.31 -8.47 8.14
C ALA A 41 7.76 -9.88 7.82
N GLY A 42 8.63 -10.90 7.85
CA GLY A 42 8.30 -12.29 7.57
C GLY A 42 8.23 -12.60 6.07
N ARG A 43 7.99 -13.87 5.74
CA ARG A 43 7.84 -14.33 4.36
C ARG A 43 6.37 -14.49 4.01
N PRO A 44 5.80 -13.69 3.09
CA PRO A 44 4.43 -13.88 2.66
C PRO A 44 4.32 -15.14 1.79
N ASN A 45 3.17 -15.80 1.86
CA ASN A 45 2.77 -16.78 0.86
C ASN A 45 1.99 -16.11 -0.29
N GLN A 46 1.80 -16.83 -1.41
CA GLN A 46 1.12 -16.28 -2.59
C GLN A 46 -0.31 -15.82 -2.29
N ALA A 47 -1.06 -16.54 -1.46
CA ALA A 47 -2.41 -16.13 -1.06
C ALA A 47 -2.44 -14.82 -0.26
N GLN A 48 -1.35 -14.44 0.42
CA GLN A 48 -1.21 -13.12 1.04
C GLN A 48 -0.93 -12.05 -0.01
N VAL A 49 -0.04 -12.31 -0.98
CA VAL A 49 0.26 -11.39 -2.08
C VAL A 49 -0.99 -11.08 -2.89
N ASP A 50 -1.77 -12.10 -3.24
CA ASP A 50 -3.01 -11.96 -4.03
C ASP A 50 -4.06 -11.13 -3.28
N ARG A 51 -4.25 -11.41 -1.98
CA ARG A 51 -5.18 -10.63 -1.15
C ARG A 51 -4.76 -9.18 -1.03
N THR A 52 -3.48 -8.91 -0.78
CA THR A 52 -2.98 -7.53 -0.71
C THR A 52 -3.14 -6.83 -2.07
N THR A 53 -2.85 -7.52 -3.18
CA THR A 53 -3.05 -7.00 -4.54
C THR A 53 -4.50 -6.61 -4.79
N GLN A 54 -5.44 -7.47 -4.38
CA GLN A 54 -6.87 -7.21 -4.50
C GLN A 54 -7.30 -6.01 -3.65
N THR A 55 -6.90 -5.96 -2.37
CA THR A 55 -7.23 -4.84 -1.48
C THR A 55 -6.73 -3.50 -2.01
N TRP A 56 -5.51 -3.46 -2.55
CA TRP A 56 -4.99 -2.27 -3.22
C TRP A 56 -5.77 -1.92 -4.49
N SER A 57 -6.07 -2.89 -5.33
CA SER A 57 -6.82 -2.69 -6.57
C SER A 57 -8.23 -2.14 -6.29
N GLU A 58 -8.89 -2.63 -5.24
CA GLU A 58 -10.18 -2.14 -4.77
C GLU A 58 -10.09 -0.70 -4.29
N ALA A 59 -9.15 -0.38 -3.40
CA ALA A 59 -8.98 0.99 -2.89
C ALA A 59 -8.71 2.00 -4.00
N LEU A 60 -7.92 1.63 -5.01
CA LEU A 60 -7.60 2.50 -6.15
C LEU A 60 -8.78 2.64 -7.11
N GLY A 61 -9.47 1.54 -7.42
CA GLY A 61 -10.69 1.57 -8.22
C GLY A 61 -11.79 2.42 -7.57
N ASP A 62 -11.98 2.28 -6.26
CA ASP A 62 -12.91 3.12 -5.50
C ASP A 62 -12.47 4.59 -5.51
N SER A 63 -11.16 4.86 -5.41
CA SER A 63 -10.62 6.23 -5.45
C SER A 63 -10.92 6.92 -6.79
N PHE A 64 -10.78 6.20 -7.90
CA PHE A 64 -11.19 6.71 -9.22
C PHE A 64 -12.70 6.95 -9.29
N ALA A 65 -13.52 6.01 -8.80
CA ALA A 65 -14.98 6.15 -8.80
C ALA A 65 -15.47 7.32 -7.91
N CYS A 66 -14.76 7.57 -6.80
CA CYS A 66 -15.00 8.66 -5.86
C CYS A 66 -14.43 10.02 -6.32
N SER A 67 -13.86 10.11 -7.53
CA SER A 67 -13.26 11.34 -8.07
C SER A 67 -12.14 11.92 -7.19
N VAL A 68 -11.38 11.07 -6.48
CA VAL A 68 -10.13 11.49 -5.83
C VAL A 68 -9.17 12.01 -6.92
N PRO A 69 -8.38 13.07 -6.65
CA PRO A 69 -7.51 13.64 -7.68
C PRO A 69 -6.60 12.59 -8.32
N MET A 70 -6.65 12.48 -9.65
CA MET A 70 -5.99 11.41 -10.41
C MET A 70 -4.50 11.26 -10.08
N ARG A 71 -3.78 12.37 -9.92
CA ARG A 71 -2.36 12.36 -9.52
C ARG A 71 -2.13 11.66 -8.19
N GLU A 72 -2.98 11.90 -7.20
CA GLU A 72 -2.86 11.25 -5.88
C GLU A 72 -3.18 9.76 -5.96
N VAL A 73 -4.17 9.37 -6.77
CA VAL A 73 -4.50 7.95 -6.99
C VAL A 73 -3.37 7.21 -7.70
N LEU A 74 -2.76 7.82 -8.73
CA LEU A 74 -1.62 7.24 -9.43
C LEU A 74 -0.40 7.11 -8.51
N ASN A 75 -0.11 8.13 -7.71
CA ASN A 75 0.97 8.07 -6.73
C ASN A 75 0.73 6.97 -5.68
N ALA A 76 -0.49 6.85 -5.16
CA ALA A 76 -0.87 5.75 -4.27
C ALA A 76 -0.73 4.38 -4.97
N GLY A 77 -1.08 4.29 -6.26
CA GLY A 77 -0.89 3.09 -7.07
C GLY A 77 0.57 2.68 -7.19
N LEU A 78 1.49 3.63 -7.43
CA LEU A 78 2.93 3.34 -7.46
C LEU A 78 3.43 2.82 -6.10
N VAL A 79 2.90 3.34 -5.00
CA VAL A 79 3.19 2.83 -3.66
C VAL A 79 2.67 1.41 -3.46
N GLY A 80 1.46 1.11 -3.95
CA GLY A 80 0.95 -0.27 -3.99
C GLY A 80 1.85 -1.21 -4.78
N ALA A 81 2.41 -0.74 -5.91
CA ALA A 81 3.34 -1.52 -6.72
C ALA A 81 4.63 -1.85 -5.95
N LEU A 82 5.17 -0.89 -5.20
CA LEU A 82 6.33 -1.10 -4.33
C LEU A 82 6.03 -2.14 -3.24
N GLU A 83 4.89 -2.05 -2.57
CA GLU A 83 4.48 -3.00 -1.53
C GLU A 83 4.37 -4.43 -2.08
N ILE A 84 3.67 -4.59 -3.22
CA ILE A 84 3.53 -5.91 -3.87
C ILE A 84 4.86 -6.43 -4.41
N GLY A 85 5.72 -5.56 -4.93
CA GLY A 85 7.08 -5.92 -5.34
C GLY A 85 7.92 -6.44 -4.18
N ALA A 86 7.93 -5.72 -3.05
CA ALA A 86 8.62 -6.12 -1.83
C ALA A 86 8.07 -7.43 -1.24
N MET A 87 6.75 -7.63 -1.30
CA MET A 87 6.13 -8.90 -0.92
C MET A 87 6.59 -10.06 -1.81
N ASN A 88 6.62 -9.88 -3.13
CA ASN A 88 7.08 -10.92 -4.05
C ASN A 88 8.55 -11.27 -3.84
N ALA A 89 9.42 -10.26 -3.61
CA ALA A 89 10.81 -10.45 -3.27
C ALA A 89 10.97 -11.29 -1.98
N ALA A 90 10.22 -10.95 -0.94
CA ALA A 90 10.21 -11.69 0.31
C ALA A 90 9.66 -13.11 0.13
N ALA A 91 8.61 -13.29 -0.68
CA ALA A 91 7.97 -14.58 -0.95
C ALA A 91 8.87 -15.53 -1.75
N SER A 92 9.61 -15.05 -2.75
CA SER A 92 10.49 -15.89 -3.57
C SER A 92 11.84 -16.18 -2.92
N GLY A 93 12.26 -15.36 -1.94
CA GLY A 93 13.59 -15.45 -1.34
C GLY A 93 14.65 -14.61 -2.06
N GLY A 94 14.21 -13.64 -2.87
CA GLY A 94 15.06 -12.80 -3.71
C GLY A 94 15.21 -13.36 -5.12
N GLY A 95 14.83 -12.56 -6.12
CA GLY A 95 14.90 -12.89 -7.53
C GLY A 95 14.39 -11.72 -8.37
N GLU A 96 15.30 -11.04 -9.06
CA GLU A 96 15.03 -9.81 -9.81
C GLU A 96 13.92 -10.01 -10.87
N ARG A 97 13.86 -11.20 -11.47
CA ARG A 97 12.84 -11.57 -12.48
C ARG A 97 11.44 -11.64 -11.89
N GLU A 98 11.28 -12.31 -10.75
CA GLU A 98 9.99 -12.47 -10.07
C GLU A 98 9.46 -11.13 -9.54
N VAL A 99 10.35 -10.25 -9.07
CA VAL A 99 10.00 -8.89 -8.64
C VAL A 99 9.52 -8.06 -9.82
N ARG A 100 10.25 -8.06 -10.95
CA ARG A 100 9.85 -7.32 -12.15
C ARG A 100 8.53 -7.83 -12.74
N GLU A 101 8.32 -9.15 -12.81
CA GLU A 101 7.05 -9.73 -13.29
C GLU A 101 5.87 -9.34 -12.39
N GLY A 102 6.03 -9.40 -11.07
CA GLY A 102 4.99 -9.03 -10.11
C GLY A 102 4.60 -7.55 -10.21
N VAL A 103 5.60 -6.68 -10.30
CA VAL A 103 5.43 -5.23 -10.46
C VAL A 103 4.78 -4.90 -11.81
N GLY A 104 5.27 -5.48 -12.91
CA GLY A 104 4.72 -5.23 -14.24
C GLY A 104 3.24 -5.62 -14.35
N ARG A 105 2.88 -6.78 -13.77
CA ARG A 105 1.48 -7.23 -13.67
C ARG A 105 0.62 -6.24 -12.91
N TYR A 106 1.13 -5.72 -11.80
CA TYR A 106 0.40 -4.76 -10.98
C TYR A 106 0.21 -3.41 -11.68
N VAL A 107 1.23 -2.88 -12.36
CA VAL A 107 1.12 -1.64 -13.15
C VAL A 107 0.11 -1.78 -14.29
N ALA A 108 0.05 -2.93 -14.97
CA ALA A 108 -0.99 -3.20 -15.95
C ALA A 108 -2.40 -3.18 -15.34
N THR A 109 -2.55 -3.74 -14.13
CA THR A 109 -3.80 -3.66 -13.36
C THR A 109 -4.16 -2.21 -13.04
N LEU A 110 -3.21 -1.37 -12.61
CA LEU A 110 -3.44 0.06 -12.34
C LEU A 110 -4.00 0.80 -13.56
N ALA A 111 -3.40 0.59 -14.74
CA ALA A 111 -3.87 1.20 -15.98
C ALA A 111 -5.30 0.76 -16.31
N SER A 112 -5.63 -0.53 -16.10
CA SER A 112 -6.98 -1.04 -16.32
C SER A 112 -8.02 -0.43 -15.38
N LEU A 113 -7.65 -0.19 -14.11
CA LEU A 113 -8.53 0.41 -13.10
C LEU A 113 -8.85 1.86 -13.42
N ALA A 114 -7.88 2.64 -13.90
CA ALA A 114 -8.09 4.03 -14.29
C ALA A 114 -9.08 4.17 -15.47
N MET A 115 -9.19 3.13 -16.31
CA MET A 115 -10.09 3.12 -17.47
C MET A 115 -11.48 2.52 -17.15
N GLN A 116 -11.63 1.77 -16.06
CA GLN A 116 -12.90 1.16 -15.69
C GLN A 116 -13.87 2.18 -15.12
N ARG A 117 -15.09 2.22 -15.65
CA ARG A 117 -16.22 2.90 -14.99
C ARG A 117 -16.76 2.00 -13.90
N ARG A 118 -16.54 2.39 -12.64
CA ARG A 118 -17.14 1.77 -11.46
C ARG A 118 -18.24 2.67 -10.88
N GLU A 119 -19.22 2.05 -10.23
CA GLU A 119 -20.15 2.79 -9.40
C GLU A 119 -19.40 3.41 -8.20
N PRO A 120 -19.72 4.66 -7.82
CA PRO A 120 -19.10 5.28 -6.65
C PRO A 120 -19.38 4.46 -5.38
N ALA A 121 -18.37 4.34 -4.52
CA ALA A 121 -18.54 3.78 -3.19
C ALA A 121 -19.42 4.68 -2.30
N SER A 122 -19.67 4.27 -1.05
CA SER A 122 -20.38 5.11 -0.09
C SER A 122 -19.67 6.46 0.12
N ARG A 123 -20.42 7.49 0.48
CA ARG A 123 -19.85 8.83 0.75
C ARG A 123 -18.75 8.80 1.79
N GLU A 124 -18.97 8.07 2.89
CA GLU A 124 -17.97 7.87 3.94
C GLU A 124 -16.68 7.23 3.39
N ARG A 125 -16.81 6.22 2.53
CA ARG A 125 -15.67 5.57 1.87
C ARG A 125 -14.91 6.56 0.97
N CYS A 126 -15.62 7.38 0.21
CA CYS A 126 -14.99 8.39 -0.65
C CYS A 126 -14.22 9.46 0.15
N GLU A 127 -14.80 9.95 1.24
CA GLU A 127 -14.12 10.89 2.14
C GLU A 127 -12.86 10.24 2.73
N ALA A 128 -12.96 8.99 3.18
CA ALA A 128 -11.85 8.24 3.73
C ALA A 128 -10.71 7.98 2.70
N LEU A 129 -11.07 7.72 1.44
CA LEU A 129 -10.11 7.51 0.34
C LEU A 129 -9.41 8.80 -0.09
N SER A 130 -10.13 9.93 -0.06
CA SER A 130 -9.54 11.24 -0.36
C SER A 130 -8.47 11.66 0.66
N ALA A 131 -8.61 11.22 1.92
CA ALA A 131 -7.59 11.37 2.95
C ALA A 131 -6.47 10.31 2.84
N TRP A 132 -6.81 9.09 2.44
CA TRP A 132 -5.86 7.98 2.33
C TRP A 132 -4.84 8.17 1.20
N ALA A 133 -5.28 8.48 -0.03
CA ALA A 133 -4.42 8.54 -1.21
C ALA A 133 -3.20 9.47 -1.06
N PRO A 134 -3.33 10.74 -0.61
CA PRO A 134 -2.17 11.62 -0.44
C PRO A 134 -1.27 11.18 0.73
N ARG A 135 -1.85 10.61 1.80
CA ARG A 135 -1.09 10.12 2.95
C ARG A 135 -0.21 8.94 2.56
N ILE A 136 -0.78 7.92 1.92
CA ILE A 136 -0.03 6.71 1.53
C ILE A 136 1.03 7.03 0.47
N ALA A 137 0.75 7.97 -0.44
CA ALA A 137 1.75 8.52 -1.36
C ALA A 137 2.91 9.19 -0.61
N GLY A 138 2.63 9.92 0.47
CA GLY A 138 3.63 10.51 1.35
C GLY A 138 4.50 9.46 2.04
N GLU A 139 3.88 8.47 2.68
CA GLU A 139 4.57 7.34 3.32
C GLU A 139 5.47 6.60 2.33
N GLY A 140 5.00 6.41 1.09
CA GLY A 140 5.79 5.83 0.01
C GLY A 140 7.05 6.64 -0.28
N ARG A 141 6.92 7.96 -0.53
CA ARG A 141 8.07 8.85 -0.75
C ARG A 141 9.07 8.81 0.40
N GLU A 142 8.59 8.78 1.64
CA GLU A 142 9.47 8.66 2.81
C GLU A 142 10.24 7.33 2.83
N ALA A 143 9.58 6.22 2.48
CA ALA A 143 10.23 4.92 2.35
C ALA A 143 11.29 4.94 1.22
N VAL A 144 11.00 5.56 0.08
CA VAL A 144 11.98 5.75 -1.01
C VAL A 144 13.21 6.50 -0.52
N GLU A 145 13.00 7.66 0.10
CA GLU A 145 14.10 8.49 0.58
C GLU A 145 14.89 7.80 1.70
N ARG A 146 14.22 6.99 2.51
CA ARG A 146 14.89 6.17 3.53
C ARG A 146 15.77 5.09 2.88
N ALA A 147 15.26 4.38 1.90
CA ALA A 147 16.03 3.38 1.14
C ALA A 147 17.28 4.04 0.51
N ARG A 148 17.14 5.24 -0.06
CA ARG A 148 18.25 6.03 -0.61
C ARG A 148 19.30 6.38 0.44
N ARG A 149 18.89 6.92 1.58
CA ARG A 149 19.83 7.22 2.68
C ARG A 149 20.55 5.99 3.21
N ASN A 150 19.93 4.82 3.09
CA ASN A 150 20.49 3.55 3.55
C ASN A 150 21.33 2.83 2.48
N GLY A 151 21.55 3.42 1.30
CA GLY A 151 22.32 2.80 0.22
C GLY A 151 21.63 1.60 -0.43
N LEU A 152 20.31 1.44 -0.25
CA LEU A 152 19.52 0.30 -0.74
C LEU A 152 18.94 0.54 -2.15
N MET A 153 19.47 1.54 -2.87
CA MET A 153 18.98 1.99 -4.18
C MET A 153 19.84 1.52 -5.35
N GLU A 154 21.03 0.99 -5.07
CA GLU A 154 22.00 0.62 -6.11
C GLU A 154 21.70 -0.74 -6.76
N ASP A 155 20.82 -1.56 -6.14
CA ASP A 155 20.30 -2.82 -6.68
C ASP A 155 18.74 -2.79 -6.75
N ASP A 156 18.15 -3.56 -7.68
CA ASP A 156 16.73 -3.96 -7.95
C ASP A 156 15.55 -2.94 -7.80
N TYR A 157 15.70 -1.85 -7.06
CA TYR A 157 14.66 -0.87 -6.71
C TYR A 157 14.76 0.45 -7.48
N GLY A 158 15.87 0.70 -8.19
CA GLY A 158 16.13 1.98 -8.87
C GLY A 158 15.09 2.36 -9.95
N LEU A 159 14.47 1.38 -10.61
CA LEU A 159 13.56 1.61 -11.73
C LEU A 159 12.14 2.01 -11.29
N LEU A 160 11.64 1.47 -10.17
CA LEU A 160 10.34 1.86 -9.59
C LEU A 160 10.39 3.24 -8.92
N LEU A 161 11.55 3.58 -8.37
CA LEU A 161 11.74 4.80 -7.58
C LEU A 161 12.02 6.02 -8.47
N GLY A 162 12.56 5.82 -9.67
CA GLY A 162 12.67 6.87 -10.69
C GLY A 162 11.33 7.38 -11.24
N LEU A 163 10.26 6.58 -11.15
CA LEU A 163 8.90 6.98 -11.54
C LEU A 163 8.17 7.81 -10.48
N LEU A 164 8.60 7.73 -9.21
CA LEU A 164 8.05 8.50 -8.08
C LEU A 164 8.77 9.84 -7.84
N ALA A 165 9.90 10.07 -8.49
CA ALA A 165 10.73 11.26 -8.33
C ALA A 165 10.43 12.38 -9.36
N GLN A 166 9.42 12.19 -10.23
CA GLN A 166 8.97 13.17 -11.23
C GLN A 166 7.66 13.84 -10.80
#